data_AF-A0A951KWZ1-F1
#
_entry.id   AF-A0A951KWZ1-F1
#
_cell.length_a   1.000
_cell.length_b   1.000
_cell.length_c   1.000
_cell.angle_alpha   90.00
_cell.angle_beta   90.00
_cell.angle_gamma   90.00
#
_symmetry.space_group_name_H-M   'P 1'
#
loop_
_entity.id
_entity.type
_entity.pdbx_description
1 polymer ?
#
loop_
_entity_poly.entity_id
_entity_poly.type
_entity_poly.pdbx_seq_one_letter_code
_entity_poly.pdbx_strand_id
1 'polypeptide(L)'
;MDEWTRTQRIRTAASIPVEALLIGHGDVPIYLRIADQAKHLRDLGMSDRTIARVLGVSDKTVAKAAGAARAFVSEMSEPKEVS
;
A
#
# COMPACT_ATOMS: atom_id res chain seq x y z
N MET A 1 41.08 -12.51 10.29
CA MET A 1 39.98 -11.60 9.89
C MET A 1 40.03 -11.60 8.38
N ASP A 2 39.26 -12.49 7.75
CA ASP A 2 39.31 -12.65 6.29
C ASP A 2 38.50 -11.53 5.65
N GLU A 3 39.17 -10.71 4.85
CA GLU A 3 38.59 -9.60 4.12
C GLU A 3 37.74 -10.13 2.96
N TRP A 4 36.43 -9.86 3.00
CA TRP A 4 35.50 -10.28 1.95
C TRP A 4 35.81 -9.56 0.64
N THR A 5 36.39 -10.28 -0.33
CA THR A 5 36.55 -9.79 -1.70
C THR A 5 35.89 -10.73 -2.69
N ARG A 6 34.66 -10.39 -3.12
CA ARG A 6 34.11 -10.97 -4.35
C ARG A 6 33.06 -10.07 -5.01
N THR A 7 33.52 -9.18 -5.89
CA THR A 7 32.67 -8.57 -6.93
C THR A 7 32.60 -9.53 -8.10
N GLN A 8 31.63 -10.44 -8.11
CA GLN A 8 31.26 -11.19 -9.31
C GLN A 8 30.00 -10.63 -9.93
N ARG A 9 29.98 -10.52 -11.26
CA ARG A 9 28.77 -10.17 -12.01
C ARG A 9 27.67 -11.19 -11.73
N ILE A 10 26.54 -10.74 -11.22
CA ILE A 10 25.31 -11.55 -11.18
C ILE A 10 24.93 -11.84 -12.63
N ARG A 11 25.02 -13.10 -13.04
CA ARG A 11 24.39 -13.56 -14.29
C ARG A 11 22.94 -13.84 -13.95
N THR A 12 22.00 -13.17 -14.61
CA THR A 12 20.58 -13.53 -14.52
C THR A 12 20.44 -14.94 -15.10
N ALA A 13 20.32 -15.94 -14.22
CA ALA A 13 19.88 -17.27 -14.63
C ALA A 13 18.49 -17.11 -15.28
N ALA A 14 18.19 -17.92 -16.30
CA ALA A 14 16.99 -17.85 -17.12
C ALA A 14 15.71 -17.54 -16.31
N SER A 15 14.76 -16.84 -16.94
CA SER A 15 13.47 -16.48 -16.36
C SER A 15 12.82 -17.69 -15.69
N ILE A 16 12.76 -17.71 -14.36
CA ILE A 16 12.03 -18.71 -13.59
C ILE A 16 10.59 -18.19 -13.51
N PRO A 17 9.60 -18.86 -14.14
CA PRO A 17 8.21 -18.48 -13.92
C PRO A 17 7.88 -18.73 -12.45
N VAL A 18 7.31 -17.71 -11.80
CA VAL A 18 6.85 -17.78 -10.41
C VAL A 18 5.33 -17.65 -10.45
N GLU A 19 4.64 -18.76 -10.23
CA GLU A 19 3.21 -18.77 -10.03
C GLU A 19 2.91 -18.42 -8.56
N ALA A 20 2.36 -17.22 -8.33
CA ALA A 20 1.91 -16.79 -7.02
C ALA A 20 0.38 -16.80 -6.94
N LEU A 21 -0.16 -17.56 -5.98
CA LEU A 21 -1.57 -17.49 -5.63
C LEU A 21 -1.81 -16.21 -4.81
N LEU A 22 -2.49 -15.22 -5.41
CA LEU A 22 -2.92 -14.02 -4.70
C LEU A 22 -4.20 -14.33 -3.92
N ILE A 23 -4.05 -14.75 -2.66
CA ILE A 23 -5.17 -14.96 -1.75
C ILE A 23 -5.61 -13.58 -1.22
N GLY A 24 -6.77 -13.11 -1.67
CA GLY A 24 -7.41 -11.91 -1.13
C GLY A 24 -7.94 -12.18 0.28
N HIS A 25 -7.16 -11.87 1.31
CA HIS A 25 -7.68 -11.80 2.67
C HIS A 25 -8.68 -10.63 2.74
N GLY A 26 -9.93 -10.93 3.06
CA GLY A 26 -11.12 -10.12 2.78
C GLY A 26 -11.25 -8.74 3.43
N ASP A 27 -10.20 -8.20 4.04
CA ASP A 27 -10.24 -6.86 4.64
C ASP A 27 -9.37 -5.88 3.87
N VAL A 28 -9.99 -4.78 3.44
CA VAL A 28 -9.29 -3.65 2.82
C VAL A 28 -8.23 -3.12 3.81
N PRO A 29 -6.94 -3.07 3.40
CA PRO A 29 -5.88 -2.52 4.22
C PRO A 29 -6.23 -1.14 4.80
N ILE A 30 -5.91 -0.91 6.08
CA ILE A 30 -6.28 0.31 6.82
C ILE A 30 -5.91 1.59 6.03
N TYR A 31 -4.71 1.63 5.45
CA TYR A 31 -4.23 2.81 4.72
C TYR A 31 -5.08 3.13 3.47
N LEU A 32 -5.69 2.13 2.84
CA LEU A 32 -6.63 2.35 1.73
C LEU A 32 -7.96 2.89 2.23
N ARG A 33 -8.44 2.39 3.38
CA ARG A 33 -9.69 2.86 3.99
C ARG A 33 -9.64 4.33 4.42
N ILE A 34 -8.46 4.84 4.78
CA ILE A 34 -8.27 6.23 5.22
C ILE A 34 -7.64 7.13 4.15
N ALA A 35 -7.41 6.65 2.92
CA ALA A 35 -6.64 7.37 1.90
C ALA A 35 -7.21 8.76 1.57
N ASP A 36 -8.51 8.83 1.28
CA ASP A 36 -9.16 10.10 0.93
C ASP A 36 -9.16 11.08 2.10
N GLN A 37 -9.43 10.60 3.31
CA GLN A 37 -9.43 11.44 4.51
C GLN A 37 -8.02 11.94 4.86
N ALA A 38 -7.02 11.07 4.79
CA ALA A 38 -5.62 11.44 5.03
C ALA A 38 -5.13 12.48 4.00
N LYS A 39 -5.48 12.30 2.72
CA LYS A 39 -5.17 13.27 1.66
C LYS A 39 -5.84 14.61 1.92
N HIS A 40 -7.14 14.62 2.20
CA HIS A 40 -7.88 15.85 2.47
C HIS A 40 -7.29 16.65 3.64
N LEU A 41 -6.97 16.00 4.75
CA LEU A 41 -6.37 16.69 5.91
C LEU A 41 -4.97 17.23 5.62
N ARG A 42 -4.19 16.53 4.79
CA ARG A 42 -2.88 17.01 4.32
C ARG A 42 -3.03 18.22 3.40
N ASP A 43 -4.01 18.21 2.50
CA ASP A 43 -4.32 19.33 1.61
C ASP A 43 -4.78 20.57 2.40
N LEU A 44 -5.35 20.39 3.60
CA LEU A 44 -5.63 21.45 4.58
C LEU A 44 -4.39 21.92 5.37
N GLY A 45 -3.21 21.39 5.08
CA GLY A 45 -1.94 21.77 5.71
C GLY A 45 -1.64 21.07 7.03
N MET A 46 -2.39 20.04 7.42
CA MET A 46 -2.08 19.28 8.63
C MET A 46 -0.87 18.38 8.44
N SER A 47 -0.03 18.26 9.48
CA SER A 47 1.10 17.33 9.48
C SER A 47 0.63 15.89 9.68
N ASP A 48 1.37 14.93 9.12
CA ASP A 48 1.07 13.50 9.23
C ASP A 48 0.92 13.03 10.69
N ARG A 49 1.67 13.63 11.63
CA ARG A 49 1.57 13.32 13.06
C ARG A 49 0.25 13.77 13.67
N THR A 50 -0.26 14.93 13.28
CA THR A 50 -1.56 15.42 13.74
C THR A 50 -2.69 14.59 13.12
N ILE A 51 -2.59 14.28 11.84
CA ILE A 51 -3.54 13.40 11.13
C ILE A 51 -3.57 12.01 11.77
N ALA A 52 -2.41 11.43 12.08
CA ALA A 52 -2.27 10.14 12.75
C ALA A 52 -3.03 10.09 14.08
N ARG A 53 -2.92 11.16 14.87
CA ARG A 53 -3.65 11.29 16.15
C ARG A 53 -5.16 11.36 15.94
N VAL A 54 -5.63 12.11 14.94
CA VAL A 54 -7.06 12.25 14.62
C VAL A 54 -7.65 10.93 14.10
N LEU A 55 -6.90 10.21 13.27
CA LEU A 55 -7.34 8.97 12.62
C LEU A 55 -7.05 7.70 13.45
N GLY A 56 -6.36 7.83 14.59
CA GLY A 56 -6.03 6.68 15.45
C GLY A 56 -5.06 5.69 14.80
N VAL A 57 -4.15 6.15 13.94
CA VAL A 57 -3.16 5.31 13.22
C VAL A 57 -1.74 5.85 13.41
N SER A 58 -0.73 5.19 12.83
CA SER A 58 0.63 5.72 12.79
C SER A 58 0.81 6.78 11.69
N ASP A 59 1.77 7.68 11.89
CA ASP A 59 2.24 8.64 10.89
C ASP A 59 2.68 7.96 9.58
N LYS A 60 3.34 6.79 9.66
CA LYS A 60 3.69 5.97 8.49
C LYS A 60 2.45 5.50 7.72
N THR A 61 1.38 5.16 8.44
CA THR A 61 0.11 4.76 7.80
C THR A 61 -0.52 5.94 7.07
N VAL A 62 -0.46 7.14 7.67
CA VAL A 62 -0.91 8.38 7.03
C VAL A 62 -0.08 8.70 5.79
N ALA A 63 1.25 8.61 5.88
CA ALA A 63 2.16 8.87 4.77
C ALA A 63 1.86 7.96 3.57
N LYS A 64 1.63 6.67 3.84
CA LYS A 64 1.23 5.68 2.83
C LYS A 64 -0.16 5.95 2.27
N ALA A 65 -1.13 6.30 3.12
CA ALA A 65 -2.51 6.55 2.75
C ALA A 65 -2.65 7.77 1.82
N ALA A 66 -2.03 8.89 2.17
CA ALA A 66 -2.10 10.12 1.39
C ALA A 66 -1.32 10.04 0.05
N GLY A 67 -0.38 9.10 -0.07
CA GLY A 67 0.30 8.78 -1.33
C GLY A 67 -0.40 7.69 -2.16
N ALA A 68 -1.51 7.10 -1.67
CA ALA A 68 -2.21 6.06 -2.40
C ALA A 68 -2.95 6.67 -3.61
N ALA A 69 -2.70 6.13 -4.80
CA ALA A 69 -3.49 6.44 -5.98
C ALA A 69 -4.94 5.96 -5.77
N ARG A 70 -5.88 6.70 -6.37
CA ARG A 70 -7.34 6.58 -6.25
C ARG A 70 -7.88 5.31 -6.94
N ALA A 71 -7.33 4.14 -6.63
CA ALA A 71 -7.47 2.93 -7.44
C ALA A 71 -8.55 1.93 -6.97
N PHE A 72 -9.29 2.18 -5.89
CA PHE A 72 -10.10 1.11 -5.27
C PHE A 72 -11.59 1.39 -5.01
N VAL A 73 -12.14 2.56 -5.35
CA VAL A 73 -13.53 2.89 -4.96
C VAL A 73 -14.57 2.64 -6.09
N SER A 74 -14.17 2.19 -7.28
CA SER A 74 -15.13 2.05 -8.40
C SER A 74 -15.72 0.65 -8.63
N GLU A 75 -15.27 -0.41 -7.94
CA GLU A 75 -15.58 -1.79 -8.37
C GLU A 75 -16.53 -2.57 -7.44
N MET A 76 -17.04 -1.96 -6.36
CA MET A 76 -17.81 -2.67 -5.33
C MET A 76 -19.30 -2.26 -5.25
N SER A 77 -19.81 -1.55 -6.26
CA SER A 77 -21.18 -1.02 -6.30
C SER A 77 -22.04 -1.57 -7.44
N GLU A 78 -22.02 -2.89 -7.68
CA GLU A 78 -23.14 -3.53 -8.37
C GLU A 78 -23.58 -4.80 -7.64
N PRO A 79 -24.80 -4.85 -7.06
CA PRO A 79 -25.41 -6.14 -6.75
C PRO A 79 -25.72 -6.84 -8.07
N LYS A 80 -25.16 -8.03 -8.28
CA LYS A 80 -25.66 -8.95 -9.31
C LYS A 80 -27.04 -9.43 -8.87
N GLU A 81 -28.08 -8.72 -9.31
CA GLU A 81 -29.43 -9.25 -9.38
C GLU A 81 -29.37 -10.50 -10.27
N VAL A 82 -29.53 -11.67 -9.65
CA VAL A 82 -29.72 -12.93 -10.34
C VAL A 82 -31.21 -13.05 -10.69
N SER A 83 -31.53 -13.04 -11.99
CA SER A 83 -32.80 -13.53 -12.54
C SER A 83 -32.59 -14.89 -13.19
#